data_AF-A0AAW5CLG0-F1
#
_entry.id   AF-A0AAW5CLG0-F1
#
_cell.length_a   1.000
_cell.length_b   1.000
_cell.length_c   1.000
_cell.angle_alpha   90.00
_cell.angle_beta   90.00
_cell.angle_gamma   90.00
#
_symmetry.space_group_name_H-M   'P 1'
#
loop_
_entity.id
_entity.type
_entity.pdbx_description
1 polymer ?
#
loop_
_entity_poly.entity_id
_entity_poly.type
_entity_poly.pdbx_seq_one_letter_code
_entity_poly.pdbx_strand_id
1 'polypeptide(L)'
;MSEPVSGIAFDSMIDQVYPKAPFTEQKFMVRAVLPEHTFLEKIFLLHEAFAKSKNLIGVERMSRHMYDIGQMLKTSIAGRAINDAELYRQVVEHRRTFIGLRGFDYDTLYPATLNIIPPASVIEQG
;
A
#
# COMPACT_ATOMS: atom_id res chain seq x y z
N MET A 1 -8.58 -12.70 -12.19
CA MET A 1 -8.33 -12.49 -10.74
C MET A 1 -9.28 -11.39 -10.29
N SER A 2 -10.03 -11.58 -9.20
CA SER A 2 -10.91 -10.54 -8.66
C SER A 2 -10.09 -9.63 -7.74
N GLU A 3 -10.21 -8.32 -7.89
CA GLU A 3 -9.56 -7.35 -7.01
C GLU A 3 -10.10 -7.48 -5.58
N PRO A 4 -9.25 -7.57 -4.54
CA PRO A 4 -9.70 -7.78 -3.17
C PRO A 4 -10.31 -6.48 -2.62
N VAL A 5 -11.62 -6.49 -2.47
CA VAL A 5 -12.44 -5.32 -2.15
C VAL A 5 -13.48 -5.65 -1.09
N SER A 6 -13.79 -4.66 -0.25
CA SER A 6 -14.83 -4.75 0.78
C SER A 6 -15.82 -3.59 0.66
N GLY A 7 -17.06 -3.83 1.07
CA GLY A 7 -18.04 -2.77 1.26
C GLY A 7 -17.77 -2.02 2.56
N ILE A 8 -17.62 -0.70 2.48
CA ILE A 8 -17.43 0.19 3.63
C ILE A 8 -18.55 1.21 3.64
N ALA A 9 -19.18 1.41 4.79
CA ALA A 9 -20.15 2.48 4.97
C ALA A 9 -19.43 3.83 5.03
N PHE A 10 -19.86 4.77 4.20
CA PHE A 10 -19.26 6.10 4.05
C PHE A 10 -20.33 7.17 4.26
N ASP A 11 -19.95 8.27 4.91
CA ASP A 11 -20.73 9.49 5.06
C ASP A 11 -19.84 10.71 4.82
N SER A 12 -20.47 11.84 4.47
CA SER A 12 -19.75 13.10 4.37
C SER A 12 -19.21 13.51 5.74
N MET A 13 -18.03 14.13 5.75
CA MET A 13 -17.49 14.75 6.96
C MET A 13 -18.44 15.82 7.52
N ILE A 14 -19.18 16.53 6.66
CA ILE A 14 -20.14 17.54 7.09
C ILE A 14 -21.30 16.88 7.86
N ASP A 15 -21.76 15.70 7.44
CA ASP A 15 -22.83 14.95 8.11
C ASP A 15 -22.41 14.47 9.50
N GLN A 16 -21.14 14.09 9.66
CA GLN A 16 -20.57 13.71 10.96
C GLN A 16 -20.53 14.89 11.95
N VAL A 17 -20.27 16.10 11.45
CA VAL A 17 -20.18 17.32 12.28
C VAL A 17 -21.56 17.92 12.55
N TYR A 18 -22.47 17.87 11.59
CA TYR A 18 -23.83 18.44 11.68
C TYR A 18 -24.92 17.39 11.42
N PRO A 19 -25.05 16.35 12.26
CA PRO A 19 -25.92 15.20 11.98
C PRO A 19 -27.43 15.50 12.01
N LYS A 20 -27.84 16.73 12.36
CA LYS A 20 -29.24 17.16 12.45
C LYS A 20 -29.58 18.27 11.45
N ALA A 21 -28.64 18.63 10.57
CA ALA A 21 -28.87 19.68 9.60
C ALA A 21 -29.86 19.21 8.51
N PRO A 22 -30.63 20.12 7.91
CA PRO A 22 -31.57 19.76 6.85
C PRO A 22 -30.90 19.24 5.57
N PHE A 23 -29.59 19.45 5.42
CA PHE A 23 -28.78 18.96 4.30
C PHE A 23 -28.08 17.63 4.58
N THR A 24 -28.28 17.03 5.77
CA THR A 24 -27.59 15.79 6.14
C THR A 24 -28.08 14.63 5.30
N GLU A 25 -27.15 13.86 4.73
CA GLU A 25 -27.45 12.66 3.96
C GLU A 25 -27.24 11.36 4.76
N GLN A 26 -27.81 10.26 4.29
CA GLN A 26 -27.60 8.95 4.90
C GLN A 26 -26.25 8.35 4.47
N LYS A 27 -25.67 7.52 5.35
CA LYS A 27 -24.53 6.66 5.02
C LYS A 27 -24.85 5.81 3.80
N PHE A 28 -23.91 5.72 2.89
CA PHE A 28 -24.00 4.86 1.72
C PHE A 28 -22.82 3.89 1.65
N MET A 29 -23.00 2.79 0.94
CA MET A 29 -21.97 1.75 0.82
C MET A 29 -21.05 2.04 -0.36
N VAL A 30 -19.75 2.04 -0.11
CA VAL A 30 -18.70 2.16 -1.13
C VAL A 30 -17.92 0.87 -1.21
N ARG A 31 -17.65 0.41 -2.43
CA ARG A 31 -16.72 -0.70 -2.67
C ARG A 31 -15.30 -0.15 -2.71
N ALA A 32 -14.48 -0.53 -1.74
CA ALA A 32 -13.10 -0.07 -1.62
C ALA A 32 -12.13 -1.25 -1.60
N VAL A 33 -10.92 -1.05 -2.10
CA VAL A 33 -9.83 -2.03 -2.02
C VAL A 33 -9.49 -2.31 -0.55
N LEU A 34 -9.18 -3.57 -0.24
CA LEU A 34 -8.77 -3.95 1.11
C LEU A 34 -7.54 -3.11 1.55
N PRO A 35 -7.55 -2.56 2.78
CA PRO A 35 -6.42 -1.79 3.27
C PRO A 35 -5.14 -2.65 3.38
N GLU A 36 -5.27 -3.95 3.59
CA GLU A 36 -4.17 -4.93 3.60
C GLU A 36 -3.50 -5.02 2.23
N HIS A 37 -4.28 -5.07 1.15
CA HIS A 37 -3.78 -5.06 -0.22
C HIS A 37 -3.00 -3.76 -0.49
N THR A 38 -3.57 -2.62 -0.07
CA THR A 38 -2.93 -1.31 -0.22
C THR A 38 -1.62 -1.21 0.57
N PHE A 39 -1.55 -1.83 1.76
CA PHE A 39 -0.33 -1.89 2.57
C PHE A 39 0.79 -2.64 1.85
N LEU A 40 0.48 -3.83 1.33
CA LEU A 40 1.44 -4.66 0.59
C LEU A 40 1.94 -3.94 -0.67
N GLU A 41 1.03 -3.35 -1.45
CA GLU A 41 1.38 -2.54 -2.62
C GLU A 41 2.36 -1.41 -2.27
N LYS A 42 2.12 -0.67 -1.19
CA LYS A 42 3.02 0.42 -0.77
C LYS A 42 4.41 -0.09 -0.39
N ILE A 43 4.49 -1.22 0.31
CA ILE A 43 5.77 -1.83 0.69
C ILE A 43 6.52 -2.31 -0.56
N PHE A 44 5.84 -3.00 -1.47
CA PHE A 44 6.45 -3.51 -2.70
C PHE A 44 6.97 -2.38 -3.58
N LEU A 45 6.24 -1.28 -3.70
CA LEU A 45 6.71 -0.07 -4.38
C LEU A 45 8.02 0.47 -3.81
N LEU A 46 8.16 0.51 -2.47
CA LEU A 46 9.41 0.94 -1.84
C LEU A 46 10.56 -0.03 -2.14
N HIS A 47 10.32 -1.33 -1.98
CA HIS A 47 11.34 -2.35 -2.24
C HIS A 47 11.83 -2.32 -3.68
N GLU A 48 10.90 -2.29 -4.63
CA GLU A 48 11.21 -2.18 -6.06
C GLU A 48 11.96 -0.89 -6.40
N ALA A 49 11.60 0.22 -5.77
CA ALA A 49 12.30 1.48 -5.97
C ALA A 49 13.74 1.42 -5.49
N PHE A 50 14.00 0.78 -4.34
CA PHE A 50 15.34 0.67 -3.75
C PHE A 50 16.19 -0.46 -4.35
N ALA A 51 15.58 -1.40 -5.07
CA ALA A 51 16.29 -2.40 -5.86
C ALA A 51 16.90 -1.83 -7.16
N LYS A 52 16.48 -0.64 -7.60
CA LYS A 52 17.02 0.02 -8.80
C LYS A 52 18.43 0.56 -8.54
N SER A 53 19.22 0.70 -9.61
CA SER A 53 20.51 1.39 -9.51
C SER A 53 20.33 2.84 -9.08
N LYS A 54 21.33 3.39 -8.37
CA LYS A 54 21.28 4.72 -7.74
C LYS A 54 20.75 5.84 -8.65
N ASN A 55 21.09 5.81 -9.94
CA ASN A 55 20.70 6.84 -10.91
C ASN A 55 19.24 6.72 -11.41
N LEU A 56 18.54 5.64 -11.05
CA LEU A 56 17.17 5.33 -11.49
C LEU A 56 16.16 5.37 -10.33
N ILE A 57 16.61 5.71 -9.12
CA ILE A 57 15.72 5.83 -7.96
C ILE A 57 15.00 7.18 -8.07
N GLY A 58 13.76 7.13 -8.56
CA GLY A 58 12.86 8.28 -8.54
C GLY A 58 12.41 8.56 -7.10
N VAL A 59 12.81 9.70 -6.55
CA VAL A 59 12.45 10.13 -5.18
C VAL A 59 11.04 10.74 -5.08
N GLU A 60 10.37 10.96 -6.21
CA GLU A 60 9.04 11.58 -6.26
C GLU A 60 8.01 10.70 -5.52
N ARG A 61 7.31 11.29 -4.55
CA ARG A 61 6.28 10.68 -3.70
C ARG A 61 6.73 9.57 -2.74
N MET A 62 8.02 9.24 -2.67
CA MET A 62 8.54 8.21 -1.75
C MET A 62 8.20 8.51 -0.29
N SER A 63 8.34 9.77 0.13
CA SER A 63 8.01 10.23 1.47
C SER A 63 6.54 10.02 1.83
N ARG A 64 5.63 10.17 0.87
CA ARG A 64 4.19 9.89 1.07
C ARG A 64 3.95 8.41 1.33
N HIS A 65 4.59 7.52 0.57
CA HIS A 65 4.47 6.07 0.78
C HIS A 65 4.99 5.66 2.16
N MET A 66 6.13 6.20 2.58
CA MET A 66 6.67 5.96 3.92
C MET A 66 5.72 6.48 5.03
N TYR A 67 5.15 7.68 4.85
CA TYR A 67 4.18 8.24 5.80
C TYR A 67 2.93 7.36 5.91
N ASP A 68 2.35 6.96 4.77
CA ASP A 68 1.17 6.11 4.73
C ASP A 68 1.42 4.77 5.44
N ILE A 69 2.56 4.12 5.16
CA ILE A 69 2.97 2.89 5.86
C ILE A 69 3.06 3.15 7.37
N GLY A 70 3.72 4.23 7.78
CA GLY A 70 3.82 4.63 9.18
C GLY A 70 2.46 4.83 9.87
N GLN A 71 1.48 5.39 9.16
CA GLN A 71 0.11 5.54 9.68
C GLN A 71 -0.62 4.19 9.74
N MET A 72 -0.46 3.32 8.74
CA MET A 72 -1.08 1.99 8.69
C MET A 72 -0.52 1.06 9.77
N LEU A 73 0.76 1.17 10.10
CA LEU A 73 1.42 0.43 11.20
C LEU A 73 0.86 0.79 12.59
N LYS A 74 0.21 1.94 12.77
CA LYS A 74 -0.49 2.31 14.01
C LYS A 74 -1.83 1.59 14.17
N THR A 75 -2.22 0.78 13.20
CA THR A 75 -3.47 0.01 13.18
C THR A 75 -3.16 -1.48 13.05
N SER A 76 -4.20 -2.32 13.06
CA SER A 76 -4.08 -3.76 12.83
C SER A 76 -3.88 -4.16 11.36
N ILE A 77 -3.89 -3.22 10.41
CA ILE A 77 -3.81 -3.51 8.97
C ILE A 77 -2.53 -4.27 8.61
N ALA A 78 -1.36 -3.80 9.07
CA ALA A 78 -0.09 -4.43 8.76
C ALA A 78 -0.01 -5.88 9.27
N GLY A 79 -0.48 -6.10 10.50
CA GLY A 79 -0.55 -7.44 11.09
C GLY A 79 -1.46 -8.36 10.29
N ARG A 80 -2.65 -7.90 9.87
CA ARG A 80 -3.53 -8.70 9.01
C ARG A 80 -2.91 -9.02 7.66
N ALA A 81 -2.28 -8.03 7.02
CA ALA A 81 -1.64 -8.20 5.71
C ALA A 81 -0.48 -9.20 5.73
N ILE A 82 0.36 -9.18 6.78
CA ILE A 82 1.52 -10.07 6.91
C ILE A 82 1.09 -11.51 7.25
N ASN A 83 0.00 -11.68 8.00
CA ASN A 83 -0.49 -13.00 8.41
C ASN A 83 -1.45 -13.65 7.39
N ASP A 84 -1.90 -12.91 6.37
CA ASP A 84 -2.71 -13.45 5.27
C ASP A 84 -1.81 -13.86 4.09
N ALA A 85 -1.29 -15.10 4.18
CA ALA A 85 -0.37 -15.64 3.18
C ALA A 85 -0.98 -15.73 1.77
N GLU A 86 -2.29 -15.96 1.67
CA GLU A 86 -2.95 -16.09 0.38
C GLU A 86 -3.13 -14.72 -0.28
N LEU A 87 -3.58 -13.70 0.46
CA LEU A 87 -3.59 -12.33 -0.03
C LEU A 87 -2.19 -11.90 -0.46
N TYR A 88 -1.18 -12.14 0.37
CA TYR A 88 0.21 -11.76 0.07
C TYR A 88 0.67 -12.34 -1.27
N ARG A 89 0.53 -13.65 -1.44
CA ARG A 89 0.89 -14.37 -2.67
C ARG A 89 0.12 -13.83 -3.87
N GLN A 90 -1.18 -13.56 -3.70
CA GLN A 90 -2.00 -12.99 -4.76
C GLN A 90 -1.50 -11.61 -5.22
N VAL A 91 -1.11 -10.73 -4.30
CA VAL A 91 -0.57 -9.40 -4.64
C VAL A 91 0.77 -9.54 -5.38
N VAL A 92 1.69 -10.38 -4.90
CA VAL A 92 2.99 -10.63 -5.56
C VAL A 92 2.79 -11.14 -6.99
N GLU A 93 1.93 -12.14 -7.18
CA GLU A 93 1.70 -12.72 -8.50
C GLU A 93 0.95 -11.79 -9.46
N HIS A 94 0.04 -10.96 -8.93
CA HIS A 94 -0.57 -9.89 -9.70
C HIS A 94 0.49 -8.92 -10.21
N ARG A 95 1.40 -8.45 -9.35
CA ARG A 95 2.49 -7.55 -9.75
C ARG A 95 3.44 -8.18 -10.76
N ARG A 96 3.84 -9.44 -10.53
CA ARG A 96 4.67 -10.20 -11.47
C ARG A 96 4.07 -10.22 -12.87
N THR A 97 2.75 -10.38 -12.96
CA THR A 97 2.01 -10.48 -14.22
C THR A 97 1.77 -9.12 -14.89
N PHE A 98 1.35 -8.10 -14.14
CA PHE A 98 0.83 -6.84 -14.71
C PHE A 98 1.79 -5.66 -14.65
N ILE A 99 2.70 -5.59 -13.68
CA ILE A 99 3.72 -4.54 -13.60
C ILE A 99 4.96 -4.96 -14.37
N GLY A 100 5.42 -6.21 -14.19
CA GLY A 100 6.40 -6.85 -15.07
C GLY A 100 7.72 -6.08 -15.25
N LEU A 101 8.24 -5.40 -14.22
CA LEU A 101 9.56 -4.77 -14.21
C LEU A 101 10.64 -5.70 -14.79
N ARG A 102 11.23 -5.30 -15.92
CA ARG A 102 12.22 -6.11 -16.64
C ARG A 102 13.47 -6.33 -15.78
N GLY A 103 13.80 -7.60 -15.56
CA GLY A 103 14.99 -8.00 -14.80
C GLY A 103 14.85 -7.84 -13.28
N PHE A 104 13.65 -7.56 -12.78
CA PHE A 104 13.35 -7.56 -11.35
C PHE A 104 12.94 -8.98 -10.90
N ASP A 105 13.52 -9.45 -9.80
CA ASP A 105 13.16 -10.72 -9.21
C ASP A 105 12.01 -10.53 -8.21
N TYR A 106 10.80 -10.94 -8.59
CA TYR A 106 9.62 -10.81 -7.74
C TYR A 106 9.63 -11.73 -6.52
N ASP A 107 10.50 -12.75 -6.49
CA ASP A 107 10.65 -13.57 -5.30
C ASP A 107 11.29 -12.78 -4.14
N THR A 108 11.98 -11.66 -4.45
CA THR A 108 12.50 -10.77 -3.39
C THR A 108 11.40 -10.04 -2.63
N LEU A 109 10.18 -9.97 -3.18
CA LEU A 109 9.02 -9.38 -2.51
C LEU A 109 8.50 -10.22 -1.35
N TYR A 110 8.92 -11.48 -1.17
CA TYR A 110 8.47 -12.29 -0.04
C TYR A 110 9.14 -11.85 1.28
N PRO A 111 8.51 -12.11 2.45
CA PRO A 111 8.94 -11.55 3.73
C PRO A 111 10.40 -11.80 4.12
N ALA A 112 11.01 -12.89 3.66
CA ALA A 112 12.39 -13.24 3.99
C ALA A 112 13.44 -12.28 3.39
N THR A 113 13.11 -11.64 2.26
CA THR A 113 14.02 -10.84 1.44
C THR A 113 13.55 -9.39 1.28
N LEU A 114 12.28 -9.15 1.63
CA LEU A 114 11.65 -7.85 1.53
C LEU A 114 12.41 -6.80 2.36
N ASN A 115 12.80 -5.72 1.70
CA ASN A 115 13.54 -4.62 2.31
C ASN A 115 13.03 -3.27 1.79
N ILE A 116 12.55 -2.42 2.69
CA ILE A 116 12.05 -1.07 2.38
C ILE A 116 12.96 0.04 2.93
N ILE A 117 14.15 -0.33 3.43
CA ILE A 117 15.14 0.62 3.92
C ILE A 117 15.93 1.12 2.70
N PRO A 118 16.01 2.45 2.46
CA PRO A 118 16.83 2.98 1.38
C PRO A 118 18.30 2.55 1.56
N PRO A 119 19.02 2.19 0.49
CA PRO A 119 20.43 1.87 0.59
C PRO A 119 21.23 3.10 1.01
N ALA A 120 22.36 2.91 1.70
CA ALA A 120 23.21 4.01 2.20
C ALA A 120 23.57 5.03 1.12
N SER A 121 23.77 4.55 -0.11
CA SER A 121 24.07 5.37 -1.27
C SER A 121 23.00 6.42 -1.61
N VAL A 122 21.75 6.23 -1.17
CA VAL A 122 20.62 7.16 -1.32
C VAL A 122 20.51 8.08 -0.10
N ILE A 123 20.79 7.58 1.09
CA ILE A 123 20.66 8.33 2.36
C ILE A 123 21.70 9.47 2.44
N GLU A 124 22.92 9.24 1.95
CA GLU A 124 24.03 10.22 2.01
C GLU A 124 23.87 11.46 1.11
N GLN A 125 22.76 11.59 0.37
CA GLN A 125 22.50 12.71 -0.55
C GLN A 125 21.56 13.80 0.01
N GLY A 126 21.05 13.61 1.24
CA GLY A 126 20.14 14.54 1.91
C GLY A 126 20.83 15.54 2.84
#